data_AF-A0A381UNQ1-F1
#
_entry.id   AF-A0A381UNQ1-F1
#
_cell.length_a   1.000
_cell.length_b   1.000
_cell.length_c   1.000
_cell.angle_alpha   90.00
_cell.angle_beta   90.00
_cell.angle_gamma   90.00
#
_symmetry.space_group_name_H-M   'P 1'
#
loop_
_entity.id
_entity.type
_entity.pdbx_description
1 polymer ?
#
loop_
_entity_poly.entity_id
_entity_poly.type
_entity_poly.pdbx_seq_one_letter_code
_entity_poly.pdbx_strand_id
1 'polypeptide(L)'
;MADEAVNIGPAPVAESYLNPNRILDAARSSASDAIHPGYGFLSENAAFARDCETAGMIFVGPHVHTIETMSDKAQARQVAEQAGVPVLAGIRSEDQSVTGLVSNGSILGFPLIIKPVSGGGGKGMHVARTP
;
A
#
# COMPACT_ATOMS: atom_id res chain seq x y z
N MET A 1 25.12 -8.25 4.93
CA MET A 1 25.74 -7.98 3.60
C MET A 1 25.33 -9.12 2.69
N ALA A 2 25.24 -8.86 1.38
CA ALA A 2 24.89 -9.88 0.39
C ALA A 2 26.15 -10.59 -0.12
N ASP A 3 25.99 -11.84 -0.59
CA ASP A 3 27.06 -12.63 -1.20
C ASP A 3 27.35 -12.21 -2.64
N GLU A 4 26.32 -11.72 -3.35
CA GLU A 4 26.40 -11.16 -4.70
C GLU A 4 25.62 -9.83 -4.77
N ALA A 5 26.03 -8.93 -5.66
CA ALA A 5 25.33 -7.69 -5.93
C ALA A 5 25.15 -7.46 -7.44
N VAL A 6 23.91 -7.22 -7.87
CA VAL A 6 23.53 -6.98 -9.26
C VAL A 6 23.18 -5.50 -9.46
N ASN A 7 23.73 -4.86 -10.49
CA ASN A 7 23.36 -3.50 -10.85
C ASN A 7 22.00 -3.49 -11.57
N ILE A 8 20.97 -3.00 -10.87
CA ILE A 8 19.60 -2.89 -11.39
C ILE A 8 19.30 -1.54 -12.03
N GLY A 9 20.27 -0.63 -12.18
CA GLY A 9 20.05 0.65 -12.87
C GLY A 9 20.70 1.88 -12.27
N PRO A 10 20.42 3.05 -12.87
CA PRO A 10 20.97 4.31 -12.41
C PRO A 10 20.36 4.75 -11.07
N ALA A 11 20.97 5.77 -10.46
CA ALA A 11 20.60 6.27 -9.13
C ALA A 11 19.11 6.68 -8.95
N PRO A 12 18.38 7.20 -9.95
CA PRO A 12 16.96 7.48 -9.79
C PRO A 12 16.16 6.22 -9.41
N VAL A 13 15.44 6.27 -8.29
CA VAL A 13 14.72 5.10 -7.75
C VAL A 13 13.64 4.57 -8.70
N ALA A 14 13.01 5.46 -9.49
CA ALA A 14 12.03 5.10 -10.52
C ALA A 14 12.63 4.19 -11.61
N GLU A 15 13.93 4.31 -11.87
CA GLU A 15 14.65 3.56 -12.90
C GLU A 15 15.39 2.34 -12.33
N SER A 16 15.33 2.13 -11.01
CA SER A 16 16.00 1.04 -10.28
C SER A 16 15.02 0.32 -9.35
N TYR A 17 14.98 0.64 -8.05
CA TYR A 17 14.23 -0.09 -7.02
C TYR A 17 12.70 -0.03 -7.16
N LEU A 18 12.16 0.94 -7.92
CA LEU A 18 10.74 1.02 -8.26
C LEU A 18 10.40 0.44 -9.63
N ASN A 19 11.35 -0.24 -10.30
CA ASN A 19 11.12 -0.89 -11.58
C ASN A 19 11.00 -2.42 -11.41
N PRO A 20 9.79 -2.98 -11.42
CA PRO A 20 9.53 -4.42 -11.23
C PRO A 20 10.37 -5.31 -12.16
N ASN A 21 10.44 -4.94 -13.44
CA ASN A 21 11.11 -5.75 -14.46
C ASN A 21 12.60 -5.93 -14.14
N ARG A 22 13.26 -4.86 -13.70
CA ARG A 22 14.69 -4.91 -13.37
C ARG A 22 14.97 -5.77 -12.14
N ILE A 23 14.08 -5.76 -11.16
CA ILE A 23 14.19 -6.62 -9.97
C ILE A 23 13.98 -8.08 -10.36
N LEU A 24 12.97 -8.38 -11.17
CA LEU A 24 12.71 -9.75 -11.66
C LEU A 24 13.86 -10.26 -12.52
N ASP A 25 14.41 -9.45 -13.41
CA ASP A 25 15.53 -9.84 -14.26
C ASP A 25 16.79 -10.13 -13.44
N ALA A 26 17.08 -9.31 -12.42
CA ALA A 26 18.18 -9.57 -11.48
C ALA A 26 17.98 -10.87 -10.70
N ALA A 27 16.77 -11.11 -10.19
CA ALA A 27 16.45 -12.34 -9.46
C ALA A 27 16.56 -13.59 -10.36
N ARG A 28 16.17 -13.49 -11.64
CA ARG A 28 16.36 -14.57 -12.62
C ARG A 28 17.85 -14.81 -12.89
N SER A 29 18.62 -13.75 -13.10
CA SER A 29 20.05 -13.89 -13.43
C SER A 29 20.87 -14.48 -12.29
N SER A 30 20.48 -14.21 -11.04
CA SER A 30 21.12 -14.78 -9.85
C SER A 30 20.53 -16.14 -9.44
N ALA A 31 19.59 -16.69 -10.22
CA ALA A 31 18.87 -17.93 -9.90
C ALA A 31 18.24 -17.92 -8.48
N SER A 32 17.71 -16.77 -8.06
CA SER A 32 17.08 -16.61 -6.75
C SER A 32 15.70 -17.27 -6.71
N ASP A 33 15.43 -18.02 -5.64
CA ASP A 33 14.11 -18.63 -5.40
C ASP A 33 13.07 -17.63 -4.88
N ALA A 34 13.52 -16.55 -4.24
CA ALA A 34 12.66 -15.62 -3.51
C ALA A 34 13.13 -14.16 -3.61
N ILE A 35 12.17 -13.23 -3.49
CA ILE A 35 12.39 -11.79 -3.40
C ILE A 35 11.83 -11.29 -2.09
N HIS A 36 12.68 -10.72 -1.23
CA HIS A 36 12.26 -10.02 -0.02
C HIS A 36 12.28 -8.51 -0.27
N PRO A 37 11.11 -7.83 -0.33
CA PRO A 37 11.06 -6.42 -0.71
C PRO A 37 11.39 -5.45 0.43
N GLY A 38 11.46 -5.93 1.68
CA GLY A 38 11.72 -5.08 2.83
C GLY A 38 10.53 -4.16 3.10
N TYR A 39 10.77 -2.85 3.17
CA TYR A 39 9.77 -1.82 3.39
C TYR A 39 9.92 -0.69 2.37
N GLY A 40 8.81 -0.01 2.06
CA GLY A 40 8.78 0.99 1.01
C GLY A 40 8.98 0.38 -0.38
N PHE A 41 9.27 1.22 -1.38
CA PHE A 41 9.44 0.79 -2.77
C PHE A 41 8.27 -0.08 -3.27
N LEU A 42 8.52 -1.36 -3.53
CA LEU A 42 7.56 -2.33 -4.03
C LEU A 42 7.01 -3.26 -2.93
N SER A 43 7.31 -3.01 -1.65
CA SER A 43 6.91 -3.91 -0.53
C SER A 43 5.41 -4.07 -0.34
N GLU A 44 4.63 -3.05 -0.72
CA GLU A 44 3.16 -3.04 -0.64
C GLU A 44 2.53 -3.03 -2.04
N ASN A 45 3.31 -3.34 -3.08
CA ASN A 45 2.83 -3.33 -4.45
C ASN A 45 2.27 -4.72 -4.83
N ALA A 46 0.94 -4.84 -4.85
CA ALA A 46 0.25 -6.09 -5.20
C ALA A 46 0.57 -6.60 -6.61
N ALA A 47 0.75 -5.70 -7.59
CA ALA A 47 1.11 -6.08 -8.95
C ALA A 47 2.50 -6.74 -8.97
N PHE A 48 3.47 -6.17 -8.27
CA PHE A 48 4.80 -6.74 -8.18
C PHE A 48 4.82 -8.11 -7.48
N ALA A 49 4.07 -8.27 -6.39
CA ALA A 49 3.93 -9.57 -5.74
C ALA A 49 3.35 -10.63 -6.69
N ARG A 50 2.34 -10.25 -7.49
CA ARG A 50 1.75 -11.11 -8.53
C ARG A 50 2.74 -11.44 -9.65
N ASP A 51 3.57 -10.48 -10.05
CA ASP A 51 4.61 -10.69 -11.05
C ASP A 51 5.69 -11.65 -10.55
N CYS A 52 6.04 -11.60 -9.26
CA CYS A 52 6.95 -12.58 -8.63
C CYS A 52 6.36 -13.99 -8.69
N GLU A 53 5.10 -14.18 -8.27
CA GLU A 53 4.41 -15.48 -8.33
C GLU A 53 4.33 -16.01 -9.77
N THR A 54 4.00 -15.14 -10.73
CA THR A 54 3.92 -15.48 -12.16
C THR A 54 5.29 -15.87 -12.73
N ALA A 55 6.38 -15.26 -12.23
CA ALA A 55 7.75 -15.61 -12.58
C ALA A 55 8.25 -16.89 -11.88
N GLY A 56 7.43 -17.54 -11.06
CA GLY A 56 7.80 -18.74 -10.30
C GLY A 56 8.68 -18.45 -9.08
N MET A 57 8.73 -17.20 -8.63
CA MET A 57 9.50 -16.77 -7.46
C MET A 57 8.62 -16.58 -6.24
N ILE A 58 9.16 -16.84 -5.06
CA ILE A 58 8.49 -16.57 -3.79
C ILE A 58 8.59 -15.08 -3.48
N PHE A 59 7.45 -14.38 -3.41
CA PHE A 59 7.41 -13.07 -2.78
C PHE A 59 7.40 -13.24 -1.25
N VAL A 60 8.44 -12.78 -0.56
CA VAL A 60 8.52 -12.90 0.91
C VAL A 60 7.68 -11.80 1.55
N GLY A 61 6.39 -12.07 1.67
CA GLY A 61 5.39 -11.17 2.22
C GLY A 61 4.00 -11.82 2.27
N PRO A 62 2.94 -11.04 2.52
CA PRO A 62 1.57 -11.56 2.51
C PRO A 62 1.12 -11.90 1.08
N HIS A 63 0.05 -12.70 0.96
CA HIS A 63 -0.56 -13.03 -0.33
C HIS A 63 -1.01 -11.78 -1.08
N VAL A 64 -1.01 -11.83 -2.42
CA VAL A 64 -1.41 -10.70 -3.28
C VAL A 64 -2.77 -10.12 -2.88
N HIS A 65 -3.76 -10.98 -2.65
CA HIS A 65 -5.09 -10.54 -2.22
C HIS A 65 -5.05 -9.77 -0.89
N THR A 66 -4.22 -10.21 0.06
CA THR A 66 -4.04 -9.51 1.33
C THR A 66 -3.40 -8.13 1.12
N ILE A 67 -2.42 -8.01 0.23
CA ILE A 67 -1.83 -6.70 -0.10
C ILE A 67 -2.89 -5.77 -0.68
N GLU A 68 -3.69 -6.24 -1.64
CA GLU A 68 -4.76 -5.45 -2.27
C GLU A 68 -5.77 -4.97 -1.24
N THR A 69 -6.32 -5.89 -0.44
CA THR A 69 -7.31 -5.59 0.60
C THR A 69 -6.79 -4.61 1.64
N MET A 70 -5.54 -4.78 2.08
CA MET A 70 -4.96 -3.94 3.13
C MET A 70 -4.50 -2.58 2.62
N SER A 71 -4.29 -2.42 1.30
CA SER A 71 -3.91 -1.14 0.69
C SER A 71 -5.07 -0.13 0.59
N ASP A 72 -6.31 -0.62 0.60
CA ASP A 72 -7.52 0.22 0.69
C ASP A 72 -7.94 0.34 2.16
N LYS A 73 -7.79 1.54 2.74
CA LYS A 73 -8.12 1.78 4.16
C LYS A 73 -9.57 1.49 4.52
N ALA A 74 -10.51 1.65 3.58
CA ALA A 74 -11.91 1.37 3.85
C ALA A 74 -12.17 -0.14 3.85
N GLN A 75 -11.59 -0.89 2.91
CA GLN A 75 -11.67 -2.34 2.90
C GLN A 75 -10.94 -2.95 4.10
N ALA A 76 -9.73 -2.49 4.41
CA ALA A 76 -8.95 -2.93 5.56
C ALA A 76 -9.72 -2.72 6.87
N ARG A 77 -10.41 -1.57 7.02
CA ARG A 77 -11.28 -1.29 8.16
C ARG A 77 -12.45 -2.27 8.23
N GLN A 78 -13.12 -2.52 7.12
CA GLN A 78 -14.25 -3.46 7.08
C GLN A 78 -13.79 -4.88 7.48
N VAL A 79 -12.65 -5.34 6.98
CA VAL A 79 -12.07 -6.64 7.36
C VAL A 79 -11.73 -6.68 8.85
N ALA A 80 -11.17 -5.61 9.41
CA ALA A 80 -10.89 -5.50 10.83
C ALA A 80 -12.18 -5.56 11.68
N GLU A 81 -13.23 -4.82 11.29
CA GLU A 81 -14.55 -4.85 11.94
C GLU A 81 -15.16 -6.26 11.90
N GLN A 82 -15.13 -6.93 10.75
CA GLN A 82 -15.62 -8.30 10.57
C GLN A 82 -14.84 -9.31 11.42
N ALA A 83 -13.55 -9.08 11.63
CA ALA A 83 -12.70 -9.87 12.51
C ALA A 83 -12.90 -9.56 14.01
N GLY A 84 -13.82 -8.64 14.37
CA GLY A 84 -14.08 -8.24 15.75
C GLY A 84 -13.01 -7.33 16.34
N VAL A 85 -12.14 -6.74 15.51
CA VAL A 85 -11.13 -5.77 15.95
C VAL A 85 -11.80 -4.41 16.15
N PRO A 86 -11.63 -3.76 17.32
CA PRO A 86 -12.14 -2.41 17.52
C PRO A 86 -11.51 -1.42 16.56
N VAL A 87 -12.32 -0.64 15.84
CA VAL A 87 -11.87 0.43 14.95
C VAL A 87 -12.46 1.77 15.34
N LEU A 88 -11.74 2.85 15.04
CA LEU A 88 -12.24 4.21 15.27
C LEU A 88 -13.43 4.52 14.36
N ALA A 89 -14.47 5.18 14.86
CA ALA A 89 -15.60 5.62 14.03
C ALA A 89 -15.14 6.49 12.83
N GLY A 90 -15.78 6.34 11.68
CA GLY A 90 -15.46 7.08 10.47
C GLY A 90 -16.44 6.77 9.34
N ILE A 91 -16.53 7.69 8.37
CA ILE A 91 -17.46 7.59 7.24
C ILE A 91 -16.66 7.63 5.94
N ARG A 92 -16.96 6.70 5.03
CA ARG A 92 -16.56 6.79 3.63
C ARG A 92 -17.61 7.61 2.90
N SER A 93 -17.29 8.86 2.60
CA SER A 93 -18.21 9.75 1.87
C SER A 93 -18.29 9.29 0.41
N GLU A 94 -19.48 8.94 -0.08
CA GLU A 94 -19.68 8.75 -1.53
C GLU A 94 -19.70 10.10 -2.24
N ASP A 95 -20.34 11.10 -1.62
CA ASP A 95 -20.28 12.49 -2.05
C ASP A 95 -18.98 13.15 -1.59
N GLN A 96 -18.04 13.32 -2.51
CA GLN A 96 -16.75 13.96 -2.26
C GLN A 96 -16.79 15.50 -2.38
N SER A 97 -17.97 16.09 -2.58
CA SER A 97 -18.13 17.54 -2.54
C SER A 97 -17.88 18.10 -1.14
N VAL A 98 -17.52 19.39 -1.04
CA VAL A 98 -17.36 20.07 0.26
C VAL A 98 -18.62 19.92 1.11
N THR A 99 -19.80 20.07 0.51
CA THR A 99 -21.09 19.93 1.20
C THR A 99 -21.28 18.53 1.78
N GLY A 100 -21.01 17.48 0.99
CA GLY A 100 -21.13 16.09 1.44
C GLY A 100 -20.14 15.77 2.57
N LEU A 101 -18.90 16.23 2.43
CA LEU A 101 -17.86 16.05 3.46
C LEU A 101 -18.21 16.78 4.77
N VAL A 102 -18.74 18.00 4.70
CA VAL A 102 -19.17 18.76 5.89
C VAL A 102 -20.37 18.11 6.58
N SER A 103 -21.35 17.62 5.80
CA SER A 103 -22.51 16.90 6.34
C SER A 103 -22.07 15.64 7.10
N ASN A 104 -21.25 14.80 6.47
CA ASN A 104 -20.70 13.61 7.10
C ASN A 104 -19.81 13.94 8.31
N GLY A 105 -19.03 15.02 8.23
CA GLY A 105 -18.22 15.47 9.33
C GLY A 105 -19.03 15.95 10.53
N SER A 106 -20.17 16.60 10.28
CA SER A 106 -21.09 17.04 11.33
C SER A 106 -21.77 15.87 12.04
N ILE A 107 -22.04 14.76 11.34
CA ILE A 107 -22.57 13.52 11.93
C ILE A 107 -21.55 12.88 12.89
N LEU A 108 -20.28 12.82 12.48
CA LEU A 108 -19.20 12.23 13.30
C LEU A 108 -18.73 13.14 14.44
N GLY A 109 -18.82 14.46 14.26
CA GLY A 109 -18.30 15.47 15.16
C GLY A 109 -16.84 15.83 14.89
N PHE A 110 -16.52 17.12 14.90
CA PHE A 110 -15.17 17.64 14.77
C PHE A 110 -14.42 17.65 16.12
N PRO A 111 -13.07 17.53 16.15
CA PRO A 111 -12.15 17.50 15.01
C PRO A 111 -12.07 16.15 14.31
N LEU A 112 -11.79 16.17 13.01
CA LEU A 112 -11.70 15.01 12.13
C LEU A 112 -10.34 14.94 11.42
N ILE A 113 -10.00 13.74 10.95
CA ILE A 113 -8.88 13.52 10.03
C ILE A 113 -9.42 13.00 8.70
N ILE A 114 -9.18 13.75 7.63
CA ILE A 114 -9.48 13.36 6.26
C ILE A 114 -8.28 12.55 5.76
N LYS A 115 -8.53 11.34 5.25
CA LYS A 115 -7.49 10.44 4.75
C LYS A 115 -7.83 9.95 3.34
N PRO A 116 -6.90 10.00 2.37
CA PRO A 116 -7.08 9.34 1.09
C PRO A 116 -7.09 7.82 1.29
N VAL A 117 -7.93 7.15 0.50
CA VAL A 117 -8.12 5.69 0.57
C VAL A 117 -6.81 4.94 0.29
N SER A 118 -6.05 5.37 -0.72
CA SER A 118 -4.81 4.71 -1.19
C SER A 118 -3.51 5.45 -0.82
N GLY A 119 -3.52 6.30 0.20
CA GLY A 119 -2.31 7.04 0.62
C GLY A 119 -1.45 6.29 1.62
N GLY A 120 -0.14 6.22 1.39
CA GLY A 120 0.87 5.67 2.31
C GLY A 120 1.76 6.74 2.96
N GLY A 121 2.44 6.40 4.06
CA GLY A 121 3.45 7.26 4.69
C GLY A 121 2.94 8.62 5.20
N GLY A 122 1.64 8.73 5.50
CA GLY A 122 1.00 9.94 6.00
C GLY A 122 0.70 11.03 4.96
N LYS A 123 0.93 10.76 3.67
CA LYS A 123 0.67 11.72 2.59
C LYS A 123 -0.83 11.93 2.36
N GLY A 124 -1.21 13.20 2.14
CA GLY A 124 -2.59 13.61 1.85
C GLY A 124 -3.55 13.57 3.04
N MET A 125 -3.06 13.34 4.26
CA MET A 125 -3.90 13.42 5.45
C MET A 125 -4.03 14.87 5.94
N HIS A 126 -5.25 15.29 6.23
CA HIS A 126 -5.54 16.66 6.70
C HIS A 126 -6.42 16.62 7.95
N VAL A 127 -6.10 17.47 8.93
CA VAL A 127 -6.94 17.64 10.12
C VAL A 127 -7.95 18.77 9.85
N ALA A 128 -9.23 18.45 9.93
CA ALA A 128 -10.31 19.43 9.91
C ALA A 128 -10.76 19.66 11.35
N ARG A 129 -10.59 20.89 11.86
CA ARG A 129 -10.94 21.23 13.26
C ARG A 129 -12.38 21.70 13.41
N THR A 130 -12.95 22.20 12.33
CA THR A 130 -14.29 22.76 12.21
C THR A 130 -14.86 22.36 10.84
N PRO A 131 -16.18 22.55 10.62
CA PRO A 131 -16.77 22.48 9.29
C PRO A 131 -15.98 23.24 8.23
#